data_AF-A0A9E2F161-F1
#
_entry.id   AF-A0A9E2F161-F1
#
_cell.length_a   1.000
_cell.length_b   1.000
_cell.length_c   1.000
_cell.angle_alpha   90.00
_cell.angle_beta   90.00
_cell.angle_gamma   90.00
#
_symmetry.space_group_name_H-M   'P 1'
#
loop_
_entity.id
_entity.type
_entity.pdbx_description
1 polymer ?
#
loop_
_entity_poly.entity_id
_entity_poly.type
_entity_poly.pdbx_seq_one_letter_code
_entity_poly.pdbx_strand_id
1 'polypeptide(L)' 'MDPLTQGLLGGALALSVANKKESRLATVIGFTAALPADADILLGANDDPLLNIEFHRHFTHSLIFIPVGALIVASIFWLL' A
#
# COMPACT_ATOMS: atom_id res chain seq x y z
N MET A 1 5.53 7.54 -3.29
CA MET A 1 6.76 7.95 -2.55
C MET A 1 7.87 7.00 -3.02
N ASP A 2 9.01 6.78 -2.36
CA ASP A 2 9.78 5.57 -2.71
C ASP A 2 9.11 4.35 -2.05
N PRO A 3 8.92 3.21 -2.75
CA PRO A 3 8.16 2.07 -2.22
C PRO A 3 8.69 1.49 -0.91
N LEU A 4 10.01 1.59 -0.69
CA LEU A 4 10.64 1.13 0.55
C LEU A 4 10.21 1.99 1.74
N THR A 5 10.26 3.32 1.62
CA THR A 5 9.80 4.24 2.66
C THR A 5 8.31 4.08 2.92
N GLN A 6 7.50 3.90 1.87
CA GLN A 6 6.06 3.69 2.00
C GLN A 6 5.72 2.40 2.76
N GLY A 7 6.37 1.28 2.41
CA GLY A 7 6.23 0.02 3.12
C GLY A 7 6.69 0.13 4.58
N LEU A 8 7.85 0.77 4.83
CA LEU A 8 8.38 0.94 6.20
C LEU A 8 7.43 1.78 7.07
N LEU A 9 6.86 2.86 6.53
CA LEU A 9 5.83 3.65 7.22
C LEU A 9 4.58 2.82 7.53
N GLY A 10 4.08 2.05 6.57
CA GLY A 10 2.93 1.17 6.76
C GLY A 10 3.16 0.13 7.86
N GLY A 11 4.32 -0.53 7.84
CA GLY A 11 4.71 -1.52 8.84
C GLY A 11 4.90 -0.91 10.24
N ALA A 12 5.49 0.29 10.33
CA ALA A 12 5.68 1.00 11.59
C ALA A 12 4.35 1.47 12.21
N LEU A 13 3.42 1.97 11.38
CA LEU A 13 2.08 2.36 11.83
C LEU A 13 1.29 1.15 12.33
N ALA A 14 1.29 0.04 11.57
CA ALA A 14 0.64 -1.19 11.99
C ALA A 14 1.24 -1.75 13.29
N LEU A 15 2.57 -1.70 13.44
CA LEU A 15 3.26 -2.10 14.67
C LEU A 15 2.86 -1.23 15.87
N SER A 16 2.63 0.07 15.68
CA SER A 16 2.29 1.00 16.77
C SER A 16 0.95 0.70 17.43
N VAL A 17 0.04 0.06 16.70
CA VAL A 17 -1.31 -0.31 17.17
C VAL A 17 -1.38 -1.80 17.56
N ALA A 18 -0.39 -2.61 17.18
CA ALA A 18 -0.42 -4.05 17.36
C ALA A 18 -0.05 -4.52 18.78
N ASN A 19 -0.66 -5.64 19.19
CA ASN A 19 -0.30 -6.34 20.43
C ASN A 19 1.09 -6.99 20.32
N LYS A 20 1.82 -7.10 21.44
CA LYS A 20 3.17 -7.71 21.50
C LYS A 20 3.26 -9.13 20.90
N LYS A 21 2.17 -9.90 20.95
CA LYS A 21 2.11 -11.26 20.37
C LYS A 21 2.05 -11.25 18.85
N GLU A 22 1.43 -10.23 18.28
CA GLU A 22 1.14 -10.09 16.84
C GLU A 22 2.10 -9.10 16.16
N SER A 23 3.04 -8.49 16.89
CA SER A 23 3.90 -7.41 16.39
C SER A 23 4.60 -7.75 15.07
N ARG A 24 5.13 -8.97 14.93
CA ARG A 24 5.82 -9.38 13.70
C ARG A 24 4.86 -9.50 12.51
N LEU A 25 3.68 -10.08 12.72
CA LEU A 25 2.64 -10.22 11.71
C LEU A 25 2.10 -8.86 11.30
N ALA A 26 1.79 -8.00 12.27
CA ALA A 26 1.31 -6.64 12.01
C ALA A 26 2.30 -5.80 11.20
N THR A 27 3.62 -5.90 11.47
CA THR A 27 4.62 -5.20 10.65
C THR A 27 4.65 -5.70 9.21
N VAL A 28 4.59 -7.01 8.98
CA VAL A 28 4.59 -7.59 7.62
C VAL A 28 3.31 -7.24 6.86
N ILE A 29 2.16 -7.36 7.52
CA ILE A 29 0.86 -7.01 6.93
C ILE A 29 0.81 -5.51 6.64
N GLY A 30 1.23 -4.66 7.58
CA GLY A 30 1.27 -3.20 7.38
C GLY A 30 2.25 -2.78 6.28
N PHE A 31 3.41 -3.43 6.19
CA PHE A 31 4.38 -3.17 5.14
C PHE A 31 3.80 -3.52 3.77
N THR A 32 3.23 -4.72 3.63
CA THR A 32 2.66 -5.18 2.37
C THR A 32 1.38 -4.44 1.98
N ALA A 33 0.54 -4.06 2.94
CA ALA A 33 -0.71 -3.34 2.70
C ALA A 33 -0.52 -1.86 2.31
N ALA A 34 0.67 -1.28 2.55
CA ALA A 34 0.99 0.08 2.13
C ALA A 34 1.54 0.19 0.70
N LEU A 35 2.06 -0.90 0.13
CA LEU A 35 2.61 -0.93 -1.23
C LEU A 35 1.59 -0.77 -2.38
N PRO A 36 0.29 -1.16 -2.25
CA PRO A 36 -0.70 -1.00 -3.31
C PRO A 36 -0.93 0.44 -3.77
N ALA A 37 -0.63 1.44 -2.92
CA ALA A 37 -0.79 2.85 -3.27
C ALA A 37 0.24 3.35 -4.30
N ASP A 38 1.33 2.62 -4.52
CA ASP A 38 2.34 2.90 -5.56
C ASP A 38 2.38 1.79 -6.65
N ALA A 39 1.41 0.87 -6.69
CA ALA A 39 1.42 -0.30 -7.60
C ALA A 39 1.21 0.06 -9.09
N ASP A 40 0.75 1.26 -9.37
CA ASP A 40 0.46 1.84 -10.67
C ASP A 40 1.73 2.08 -11.51
N ILE A 41 2.90 2.05 -10.86
CA ILE A 41 4.20 1.96 -11.55
C ILE A 41 4.27 0.73 -12.47
N LEU A 42 3.56 -0.36 -12.14
CA LEU A 42 3.51 -1.58 -12.96
C LEU A 42 2.53 -1.50 -14.13
N LEU A 43 1.62 -0.51 -14.14
CA LEU A 43 0.57 -0.34 -15.17
C LEU A 43 0.92 0.73 -16.21
N GLY A 44 2.14 1.29 -16.16
CA GLY A 44 2.56 2.38 -17.04
C GLY A 44 2.42 2.03 -18.53
N ALA A 45 1.45 2.65 -19.20
CA ALA A 45 1.41 2.70 -20.65
C ALA A 45 2.59 3.54 -21.14
N ASN A 46 3.53 2.92 -21.87
CA ASN A 46 4.71 3.60 -22.42
C ASN A 46 4.39 4.64 -23.50
N ASP A 47 3.14 4.68 -23.98
CA ASP A 47 2.71 5.56 -25.08
C ASP A 47 2.33 6.98 -24.64
N ASP A 48 2.00 7.23 -23.35
CA ASP A 48 1.71 8.59 -22.87
C ASP A 48 2.14 8.80 -21.39
N PRO A 49 3.32 9.39 -21.14
CA PRO A 49 3.84 9.66 -19.80
C PRO A 49 2.97 10.60 -18.97
N LEU A 50 2.18 11.49 -19.61
CA LEU A 50 1.31 12.43 -18.88
C LEU A 50 0.12 11.70 -18.26
N LEU A 51 -0.47 10.75 -18.99
CA LEU A 51 -1.60 9.95 -18.54
C LEU A 51 -1.23 9.10 -17.31
N ASN A 52 0.01 8.58 -17.25
CA ASN A 52 0.52 7.82 -16.11
C ASN A 52 0.56 8.67 -14.82
N ILE A 53 1.04 9.92 -14.92
CA ILE A 53 1.09 10.84 -13.77
C ILE A 53 -0.32 11.23 -13.30
N GLU A 54 -1.25 11.43 -14.24
CA GLU A 54 -2.64 11.75 -13.93
C GLU A 54 -3.33 10.60 -13.19
N PHE A 55 -3.12 9.36 -13.62
CA PHE A 55 -3.60 8.16 -12.93
C PHE A 55 -2.95 7.96 -11.56
N HIS A 56 -1.62 8.10 -11.46
CA HIS A 56 -0.88 7.94 -10.20
C HIS A 56 -1.32 8.93 -9.10
N ARG A 57 -1.71 10.15 -9.48
CA ARG A 57 -2.20 11.15 -8.51
C ARG A 57 -3.70 11.10 -8.26
N HIS A 58 -4.53 10.91 -9.29
CA HIS A 58 -5.99 10.99 -9.13
C HIS A 58 -6.63 9.68 -8.70
N PHE A 59 -6.04 8.54 -9.07
CA PHE A 59 -6.67 7.24 -8.84
C PHE A 59 -6.11 6.56 -7.58
N THR A 60 -4.80 6.42 -7.49
CA THR A 60 -4.16 5.53 -6.49
C THR A 60 -3.77 6.23 -5.22
N HIS A 61 -3.45 7.52 -5.33
CA HIS A 61 -3.42 8.45 -4.20
C HIS A 61 -4.80 9.01 -3.81
N SER A 62 -5.89 8.50 -4.40
CA SER A 62 -7.24 8.86 -3.94
C SER A 62 -7.47 8.42 -2.50
N LEU A 63 -8.08 9.31 -1.71
CA LEU A 63 -8.43 9.07 -0.31
C LEU A 63 -9.34 7.84 -0.11
N ILE A 64 -10.03 7.41 -1.17
CA ILE A 64 -10.91 6.23 -1.19
C ILE A 64 -10.13 4.97 -1.57
N PHE A 65 -9.20 5.05 -2.52
CA PHE A 65 -8.50 3.88 -3.04
C PHE A 65 -7.48 3.31 -2.05
N ILE A 66 -6.72 4.17 -1.37
CA ILE A 66 -5.69 3.76 -0.38
C ILE A 66 -6.27 2.84 0.71
N PRO A 67 -7.34 3.20 1.45
CA PRO A 67 -7.87 2.34 2.51
C PRO A 67 -8.52 1.07 1.96
N VAL A 68 -9.14 1.11 0.77
CA VAL A 68 -9.74 -0.07 0.15
C VAL A 68 -8.66 -1.06 -0.32
N GLY A 69 -7.60 -0.57 -0.96
CA GLY A 69 -6.45 -1.39 -1.37
C GLY A 69 -5.74 -2.03 -0.18
N ALA A 70 -5.51 -1.26 0.89
CA ALA A 70 -4.95 -1.78 2.13
C ALA A 70 -5.85 -2.84 2.78
N LEU A 71 -7.18 -2.65 2.75
CA LEU A 71 -8.15 -3.59 3.29
C LEU A 71 -8.18 -4.91 2.49
N ILE A 72 -8.06 -4.86 1.17
CA ILE A 72 -7.96 -6.06 0.34
C ILE A 72 -6.72 -6.87 0.71
N VAL A 73 -5.55 -6.22 0.82
CA VAL A 73 -4.31 -6.92 1.21
C VAL A 73 -4.43 -7.51 2.62
N ALA A 74 -4.94 -6.74 3.57
CA ALA A 74 -5.17 -7.24 4.93
C ALA A 74 -6.16 -8.42 4.95
N SER A 75 -7.21 -8.38 4.12
CA SER A 75 -8.20 -9.47 4.01
C SER A 75 -7.61 -10.74 3.41
N ILE A 76 -6.69 -10.62 2.43
CA ILE A 76 -5.96 -11.77 1.88
C ILE A 76 -5.12 -12.42 2.97
N PHE A 77 -4.39 -11.63 3.77
CA PHE A 77 -3.63 -12.14 4.90
C PHE A 77 -4.49 -12.72 6.02
N TRP A 78 -5.75 -12.29 6.14
CA TRP A 78 -6.70 -12.84 7.10
C TRP A 78 -7.28 -14.20 6.66
N LEU A 79 -7.44 -14.40 5.34
CA LEU A 79 -7.98 -15.64 4.77
C LEU A 79 -6.92 -16.74 4.59
N LEU A 80 -5.63 -16.38 4.65
CA LEU A 80 -4.46 -17.27 4.59
C LEU A 80 -4.10 -17.83 5.97
#